data_AF-A0A7S0HNF8-F1
#
_entry.id   AF-A0A7S0HNF8-F1
#
_cell.length_a   1.000
_cell.length_b   1.000
_cell.length_c   1.000
_cell.angle_alpha   90.00
_cell.angle_beta   90.00
_cell.angle_gamma   90.00
#
_symmetry.space_group_name_H-M   'P 1'
#
loop_
_entity.id
_entity.type
_entity.pdbx_description
1 polymer ?
#
loop_
_entity_poly.entity_id
_entity_poly.type
_entity_poly.pdbx_seq_one_letter_code
_entity_poly.pdbx_strand_id
1 'polypeptide(L)'
;YGQVYPHPAIKDAVIIRPDEHDASEVLPEGRELVVSRRCAEAVLRGSNVFIPGMMGCSPHAAKGDLVTVLCDVHDRFLRGASTHILSTRKLDPKRMKGFVANHMHEVADDKKQQFRLNNSKLSHLYGDTNRSDDPSFPELPEGIVVIGKGVMQVDRRVAMSAKEGLGCVMTQCIFRAPPLNGLLPGLMYVQNLPSIVVGHVLDPQPGERILDMCASP
;
A
#
# COMPACT_ATOMS: atom_id res chain seq x y z
N TYR A 1 16.72 -9.47 3.62
CA TYR A 1 15.94 -8.27 4.03
C TYR A 1 16.73 -6.99 3.80
N GLY A 2 17.79 -7.02 2.98
CA GLY A 2 18.59 -5.83 2.71
C GLY A 2 19.90 -5.77 3.47
N GLN A 3 20.74 -4.83 3.04
CA GLN A 3 21.95 -4.43 3.75
C GLN A 3 21.62 -3.41 4.84
N VAL A 4 22.23 -3.58 6.01
CA VAL A 4 22.12 -2.65 7.13
C VAL A 4 23.49 -2.01 7.34
N TYR A 5 23.54 -0.68 7.34
CA TYR A 5 24.79 0.07 7.53
C TYR A 5 24.56 1.41 8.23
N PRO A 6 25.53 1.90 9.03
CA PRO A 6 25.44 3.22 9.64
C PRO A 6 25.50 4.31 8.56
N HIS A 7 24.79 5.42 8.76
CA HIS A 7 24.89 6.56 7.85
C HIS A 7 26.30 7.18 7.94
N PRO A 8 26.97 7.50 6.81
CA PRO A 8 28.36 7.98 6.82
C PRO A 8 28.60 9.36 7.47
N ALA A 9 27.56 10.04 7.94
CA ALA A 9 27.63 11.43 8.41
C ALA A 9 26.76 11.66 9.66
N ILE A 10 25.58 11.05 9.69
CA ILE A 10 24.65 11.11 10.81
C ILE A 10 24.92 9.92 11.74
N LYS A 11 25.60 10.16 12.86
CA LYS A 11 26.19 9.10 13.72
C LYS A 11 25.15 8.25 14.46
N ASP A 12 23.95 8.76 14.65
CA ASP A 12 22.82 8.11 15.31
C ASP A 12 21.80 7.50 14.31
N ALA A 13 22.11 7.51 13.00
CA ALA A 13 21.26 6.91 11.98
C ALA A 13 21.82 5.59 11.43
N VAL A 14 20.95 4.61 11.31
CA VAL A 14 21.19 3.33 10.63
C VAL A 14 20.28 3.25 9.40
N ILE A 15 20.85 2.93 8.25
CA ILE A 15 20.11 2.74 7.00
C ILE A 15 19.87 1.26 6.77
N ILE A 16 18.62 0.91 6.51
CA ILE A 16 18.22 -0.42 6.04
C ILE A 16 17.88 -0.25 4.56
N ARG A 17 18.77 -0.70 3.68
CA ARG A 17 18.52 -0.72 2.24
C ARG A 17 17.87 -2.06 1.90
N PRO A 18 16.59 -2.12 1.50
CA PRO A 18 15.96 -3.36 1.05
C PRO A 18 16.79 -4.02 -0.05
N ASP A 19 16.77 -5.36 -0.12
CA ASP A 19 17.45 -6.07 -1.22
C ASP A 19 16.96 -5.52 -2.56
N GLU A 20 17.88 -5.25 -3.50
CA GLU A 20 17.49 -4.88 -4.87
C GLU A 20 16.63 -6.00 -5.44
N HIS A 21 15.54 -5.61 -6.08
CA HIS A 21 14.47 -6.49 -6.50
C HIS A 21 14.97 -7.76 -7.19
N ASP A 22 14.50 -8.90 -6.71
CA ASP A 22 13.91 -9.87 -7.61
C ASP A 22 12.41 -9.59 -7.57
N ALA A 23 11.95 -8.66 -8.40
CA ALA A 23 10.54 -8.33 -8.56
C ALA A 23 9.87 -9.49 -9.29
N SER A 24 9.94 -10.69 -8.69
CA SER A 24 9.16 -11.84 -9.11
C SER A 24 7.73 -11.37 -9.28
N GLU A 25 7.23 -11.45 -10.50
CA GLU A 25 5.91 -10.97 -10.84
C GLU A 25 4.91 -11.73 -9.98
N VAL A 26 4.27 -11.00 -9.06
CA VAL A 26 3.23 -11.58 -8.23
C VAL A 26 2.00 -11.70 -9.12
N LEU A 27 1.79 -12.91 -9.66
CA LEU A 27 0.67 -13.16 -10.56
C LEU A 27 -0.68 -12.82 -9.90
N PRO A 28 -1.53 -12.03 -10.58
CA PRO A 28 -2.83 -11.59 -10.08
C PRO A 28 -3.90 -12.68 -10.28
N GLU A 29 -3.80 -13.74 -9.49
CA GLU A 29 -4.66 -14.92 -9.55
C GLU A 29 -5.22 -15.33 -8.18
N GLY A 30 -6.20 -16.24 -8.21
CA GLY A 30 -6.77 -16.85 -7.01
C GLY A 30 -7.71 -15.94 -6.23
N ARG A 31 -7.73 -16.13 -4.90
CA ARG A 31 -8.52 -15.29 -3.98
C ARG A 31 -7.83 -13.94 -3.80
N GLU A 32 -8.61 -12.91 -3.50
CA GLU A 32 -8.12 -11.55 -3.38
C GLU A 32 -8.48 -10.91 -2.04
N LEU A 33 -7.63 -9.98 -1.61
CA LEU A 33 -7.83 -9.09 -0.49
C LEU A 33 -7.54 -7.66 -0.95
N VAL A 34 -8.57 -6.82 -0.99
CA VAL A 34 -8.43 -5.39 -1.29
C VAL A 34 -8.16 -4.64 0.01
N VAL A 35 -7.06 -3.87 0.03
CA VAL A 35 -6.66 -3.01 1.16
C VAL A 35 -6.77 -1.53 0.81
N SER A 36 -6.84 -0.68 1.84
CA SER A 36 -6.81 0.77 1.68
C SER A 36 -5.44 1.23 1.20
N ARG A 37 -5.39 2.42 0.58
CA ARG A 37 -4.12 3.00 0.13
C ARG A 37 -3.08 3.13 1.24
N ARG A 38 -3.46 3.63 2.43
CA ARG A 38 -2.55 3.75 3.58
C ARG A 38 -2.02 2.39 4.06
N CYS A 39 -2.86 1.35 3.99
CA CYS A 39 -2.44 0.00 4.32
C CYS A 39 -1.43 -0.53 3.30
N ALA A 40 -1.68 -0.32 2.01
CA ALA A 40 -0.74 -0.70 0.95
C ALA A 40 0.62 -0.01 1.13
N GLU A 41 0.65 1.29 1.38
CA GLU A 41 1.88 2.04 1.69
C GLU A 41 2.64 1.50 2.90
N ALA A 42 1.93 0.99 3.92
CA ALA A 42 2.55 0.33 5.06
C ALA A 42 3.12 -1.05 4.69
N VAL A 43 2.40 -1.83 3.87
CA VAL A 43 2.86 -3.15 3.39
C VAL A 43 4.10 -3.02 2.49
N LEU A 44 4.14 -2.01 1.60
CA LEU A 44 5.33 -1.71 0.79
C LEU A 44 6.56 -1.36 1.64
N ARG A 45 6.34 -0.92 2.89
CA ARG A 45 7.37 -0.67 3.90
C ARG A 45 7.64 -1.86 4.83
N GLY A 46 7.10 -3.05 4.52
CA GLY A 46 7.36 -4.30 5.25
C GLY A 46 6.30 -4.68 6.29
N SER A 47 5.18 -3.96 6.38
CA SER A 47 4.10 -4.30 7.30
C SER A 47 3.30 -5.53 6.86
N ASN A 48 2.68 -6.21 7.83
CA ASN A 48 1.54 -7.09 7.58
C ASN A 48 0.25 -6.27 7.36
N VAL A 49 -0.81 -6.93 6.91
CA VAL A 49 -2.14 -6.32 6.77
C VAL A 49 -2.92 -6.52 8.05
N PHE A 50 -3.34 -5.40 8.66
CA PHE A 50 -4.21 -5.38 9.83
C PHE A 50 -5.65 -5.10 9.44
N ILE A 51 -6.60 -5.56 10.25
CA ILE A 51 -8.04 -5.47 10.02
C ILE A 51 -8.54 -4.05 9.65
N PRO A 52 -8.06 -2.96 10.28
CA PRO A 52 -8.44 -1.59 9.88
C PRO A 52 -8.13 -1.24 8.42
N GLY A 53 -7.12 -1.87 7.83
CA GLY A 53 -6.69 -1.65 6.45
C GLY A 53 -7.44 -2.47 5.40
N MET A 54 -8.22 -3.48 5.81
CA MET A 54 -8.95 -4.36 4.89
C MET A 54 -10.24 -3.70 4.40
N MET A 55 -10.41 -3.58 3.08
CA MET A 55 -11.57 -2.95 2.45
C MET A 55 -12.57 -3.98 1.93
N GLY A 56 -12.08 -5.05 1.34
CA GLY A 56 -12.89 -6.11 0.77
C GLY A 56 -12.07 -7.34 0.46
N CYS A 57 -12.73 -8.47 0.21
CA CYS A 57 -12.05 -9.71 -0.19
C CYS A 57 -12.98 -10.63 -0.96
N SER A 58 -12.43 -11.71 -1.51
CA SER A 58 -13.24 -12.78 -2.11
C SER A 58 -14.35 -13.26 -1.17
N PRO A 59 -15.55 -13.58 -1.69
CA PRO A 59 -16.59 -14.18 -0.87
C PRO A 59 -16.11 -15.51 -0.28
N HIS A 60 -16.59 -15.80 0.92
CA HIS A 60 -16.22 -17.00 1.68
C HIS A 60 -14.71 -17.13 1.94
N ALA A 61 -13.95 -16.03 1.92
CA ALA A 61 -12.57 -16.01 2.40
C ALA A 61 -12.51 -16.46 3.87
N ALA A 62 -11.65 -17.43 4.14
CA ALA A 62 -11.46 -18.06 5.44
C ALA A 62 -10.02 -17.89 5.92
N LYS A 63 -9.82 -18.04 7.23
CA LYS A 63 -8.48 -18.14 7.81
C LYS A 63 -7.69 -19.28 7.14
N GLY A 64 -6.45 -19.00 6.78
CA GLY A 64 -5.56 -19.94 6.09
C GLY A 64 -5.57 -19.81 4.56
N ASP A 65 -6.53 -19.08 3.98
CA ASP A 65 -6.55 -18.85 2.53
C ASP A 65 -5.32 -18.04 2.09
N LEU A 66 -4.67 -18.51 1.02
CA LEU A 66 -3.73 -17.71 0.25
C LEU A 66 -4.50 -16.69 -0.59
N VAL A 67 -4.14 -15.42 -0.45
CA VAL A 67 -4.77 -14.30 -1.15
C VAL A 67 -3.73 -13.45 -1.86
N THR A 68 -4.09 -12.96 -3.03
CA THR A 68 -3.42 -11.86 -3.70
C THR A 68 -3.92 -10.54 -3.11
N VAL A 69 -3.01 -9.74 -2.58
CA VAL A 69 -3.32 -8.46 -1.94
C VAL A 69 -3.31 -7.36 -2.98
N LEU A 70 -4.43 -6.66 -3.10
CA LEU A 70 -4.67 -5.61 -4.08
C LEU A 70 -4.89 -4.27 -3.37
N CYS A 71 -4.54 -3.18 -4.05
CA CYS A 71 -4.89 -1.83 -3.64
C CYS A 71 -5.60 -1.11 -4.77
N ASP A 72 -6.68 -0.40 -4.46
CA ASP A 72 -7.24 0.61 -5.36
C ASP A 72 -6.64 1.97 -5.00
N VAL A 73 -5.76 2.49 -5.85
CA VAL A 73 -5.05 3.76 -5.61
C VAL A 73 -6.00 4.96 -5.55
N HIS A 74 -7.23 4.81 -6.06
CA HIS A 74 -8.27 5.82 -6.00
C HIS A 74 -9.18 5.69 -4.76
N ASP A 75 -8.93 4.73 -3.86
CA ASP A 75 -9.70 4.50 -2.62
C ASP A 75 -11.22 4.38 -2.83
N ARG A 76 -11.67 3.81 -3.96
CA ARG A 76 -13.09 3.77 -4.35
C ARG A 76 -13.88 2.69 -3.62
N PHE A 77 -13.28 1.66 -3.03
CA PHE A 77 -14.05 0.58 -2.40
C PHE A 77 -14.73 0.98 -1.09
N LEU A 78 -15.97 0.51 -0.90
CA LEU A 78 -16.66 0.51 0.40
C LEU A 78 -16.14 -0.63 1.28
N ARG A 79 -15.98 -0.38 2.59
CA ARG A 79 -15.62 -1.42 3.56
C ARG A 79 -16.70 -2.51 3.56
N GLY A 80 -16.28 -3.77 3.51
CA GLY A 80 -17.19 -4.92 3.45
C GLY A 80 -17.44 -5.44 2.04
N ALA A 81 -16.87 -4.82 1.01
CA ALA A 81 -17.02 -5.27 -0.37
C ALA A 81 -16.58 -6.74 -0.52
N SER A 82 -17.50 -7.62 -0.93
CA SER A 82 -17.10 -8.88 -1.57
C SER A 82 -16.58 -8.59 -2.97
N THR A 83 -15.40 -9.07 -3.33
CA THR A 83 -14.75 -8.68 -4.58
C THR A 83 -14.41 -9.91 -5.44
N HIS A 84 -14.38 -9.73 -6.77
CA HIS A 84 -14.07 -10.75 -7.77
C HIS A 84 -13.22 -10.18 -8.91
N ILE A 85 -12.33 -9.23 -8.60
CA ILE A 85 -11.54 -8.47 -9.59
C ILE A 85 -10.63 -9.42 -10.38
N LEU A 86 -9.99 -10.37 -9.71
CA LEU A 86 -9.06 -11.31 -10.35
C LEU A 86 -9.76 -12.34 -11.24
N SER A 87 -11.04 -12.63 -11.02
CA SER A 87 -11.77 -13.55 -11.90
C SER A 87 -12.56 -12.82 -13.01
N THR A 88 -13.07 -11.62 -12.72
CA THR A 88 -13.95 -10.89 -13.66
C THR A 88 -13.23 -9.81 -14.46
N ARG A 89 -12.04 -9.40 -14.02
CA ARG A 89 -11.30 -8.23 -14.54
C ARG A 89 -12.14 -6.95 -14.56
N LYS A 90 -13.13 -6.86 -13.66
CA LYS A 90 -14.08 -5.74 -13.59
C LYS A 90 -14.27 -5.27 -12.16
N LEU A 91 -14.64 -4.01 -12.06
CA LEU A 91 -15.04 -3.36 -10.83
C LEU A 91 -16.57 -3.41 -10.71
N ASP A 92 -17.09 -3.70 -9.52
CA ASP A 92 -18.54 -3.67 -9.24
C ASP A 92 -18.91 -2.28 -8.70
N PRO A 93 -19.59 -1.42 -9.48
CA PRO A 93 -19.92 -0.06 -9.05
C PRO A 93 -20.75 0.00 -7.78
N LYS A 94 -21.57 -1.02 -7.49
CA LYS A 94 -22.40 -1.07 -6.28
C LYS A 94 -21.58 -1.20 -4.99
N ARG A 95 -20.30 -1.56 -5.11
CA ARG A 95 -19.37 -1.74 -3.99
C ARG A 95 -18.38 -0.58 -3.86
N MET A 96 -18.63 0.51 -4.58
CA MET A 96 -17.79 1.70 -4.62
C MET A 96 -18.44 2.90 -3.95
N LYS A 97 -17.62 3.74 -3.32
CA LYS A 97 -17.98 5.04 -2.77
C LYS A 97 -18.51 5.93 -3.89
N GLY A 98 -19.53 6.71 -3.59
CA GLY A 98 -20.09 7.67 -4.54
C GLY A 98 -20.96 7.04 -5.65
N PHE A 99 -21.30 5.75 -5.57
CA PHE A 99 -22.41 5.19 -6.35
C PHE A 99 -23.74 5.71 -5.78
N VAL A 100 -24.04 6.96 -6.10
CA VAL A 100 -25.41 7.49 -6.08
C VAL A 100 -26.00 7.07 -7.42
N ALA A 101 -27.16 6.39 -7.40
CA ALA A 101 -27.85 5.90 -8.60
C ALA A 101 -28.37 7.01 -9.56
N ASN A 102 -27.84 8.22 -9.48
CA ASN A 102 -28.14 9.34 -10.36
C ASN A 102 -26.80 9.94 -10.78
N HIS A 103 -26.42 9.77 -12.05
CA HIS A 103 -25.68 10.70 -12.92
C HIS A 103 -25.41 9.97 -14.26
N MET A 104 -26.49 9.55 -14.93
CA MET A 104 -26.50 9.56 -16.40
C MET A 104 -26.97 10.96 -16.80
N HIS A 105 -26.03 11.87 -17.04
CA HIS A 105 -26.06 12.91 -18.08
C HIS A 105 -24.88 13.89 -17.87
N GLU A 106 -24.05 13.97 -18.91
CA GLU A 106 -23.25 15.13 -19.34
C GLU A 106 -22.32 15.85 -18.34
N VAL A 107 -21.04 15.45 -18.35
CA VAL A 107 -19.94 16.39 -18.59
C VAL A 107 -18.97 15.71 -19.55
N ALA A 108 -19.31 15.79 -20.85
CA ALA A 108 -18.57 15.18 -21.93
C ALA A 108 -17.31 16.00 -22.28
N ASP A 109 -16.26 15.24 -22.57
CA ASP A 109 -15.13 15.54 -23.44
C ASP A 109 -14.00 16.50 -23.00
N ASP A 110 -14.25 17.70 -22.45
CA ASP A 110 -13.13 18.65 -22.23
C ASP A 110 -12.19 18.26 -21.08
N LYS A 111 -12.73 17.70 -19.99
CA LYS A 111 -11.89 17.23 -18.85
C LYS A 111 -11.10 15.95 -19.17
N LYS A 112 -11.57 15.13 -20.12
CA LYS A 112 -10.84 13.93 -20.57
C LYS A 112 -9.56 14.29 -21.30
N GLN A 113 -9.58 15.38 -22.08
CA GLN A 113 -8.43 15.79 -22.88
C GLN A 113 -7.33 16.42 -22.02
N GLN A 114 -7.71 17.20 -21.00
CA GLN A 114 -6.76 17.79 -20.06
C GLN A 114 -6.16 16.76 -19.08
N PHE A 115 -6.94 15.73 -18.72
CA PHE A 115 -6.44 14.57 -17.94
C PHE A 115 -5.45 13.72 -18.76
N ARG A 116 -5.72 13.50 -20.06
CA ARG A 116 -4.79 12.80 -20.97
C ARG A 116 -3.46 13.52 -21.13
N LEU A 117 -3.46 14.86 -21.25
CA LEU A 117 -2.22 15.63 -21.33
C LEU A 117 -1.39 15.53 -20.04
N ASN A 118 -2.04 15.58 -18.87
CA ASN A 118 -1.34 15.49 -17.59
C ASN A 118 -0.76 14.10 -17.34
N ASN A 119 -1.44 13.03 -17.76
CA ASN A 119 -0.90 11.67 -17.69
C ASN A 119 0.28 11.42 -18.63
N SER A 120 0.33 12.07 -19.81
CA SER A 120 1.49 11.96 -20.72
C SER A 120 2.79 12.54 -20.14
N LYS A 121 2.69 13.49 -19.20
CA LYS A 121 3.85 14.04 -18.48
C LYS A 121 4.25 13.18 -17.28
N LEU A 122 3.31 12.47 -16.66
CA LEU A 122 3.56 11.56 -15.54
C LEU A 122 4.15 10.21 -15.97
N SER A 123 3.77 9.70 -17.15
CA SER A 123 4.36 8.49 -17.75
C SER A 123 5.84 8.65 -18.12
N HIS A 124 6.33 9.88 -18.27
CA HIS A 124 7.74 10.14 -18.50
C HIS A 124 8.59 10.12 -17.22
N LEU A 125 7.96 10.26 -16.04
CA LEU A 125 8.62 10.25 -14.71
C LEU A 125 8.61 8.86 -14.06
N TYR A 126 7.57 8.07 -14.34
CA TYR A 126 7.49 6.64 -14.02
C TYR A 126 7.55 5.89 -15.34
N GLY A 127 8.75 5.42 -15.70
CA GLY A 127 9.09 4.93 -17.04
C GLY A 127 8.01 4.09 -17.70
N ASP A 128 7.86 4.34 -19.01
CA ASP A 128 7.02 3.62 -19.98
C ASP A 128 6.54 2.25 -19.47
N THR A 129 5.30 2.19 -19.02
CA THR A 129 4.56 0.93 -18.89
C THR A 129 4.08 0.50 -20.27
N ASN A 130 4.98 0.38 -21.25
CA ASN A 130 4.75 -0.48 -22.42
C ASN A 130 4.97 -1.94 -21.98
N ARG A 131 4.09 -2.42 -21.10
CA ARG A 131 4.05 -3.80 -20.59
C ARG A 131 2.73 -4.50 -20.99
N SER A 132 2.13 -4.06 -22.09
CA SER A 132 0.89 -4.61 -22.66
C SER A 132 1.07 -5.93 -23.42
N ASP A 133 2.32 -6.39 -23.62
CA ASP A 133 2.60 -7.45 -24.58
C ASP A 133 2.99 -8.79 -23.93
N ASP A 134 2.95 -8.89 -22.59
CA ASP A 134 3.10 -10.19 -21.90
C ASP A 134 1.72 -10.81 -21.59
N PRO A 135 1.29 -11.85 -22.34
CA PRO A 135 0.01 -12.50 -22.13
C PRO A 135 -0.11 -13.24 -20.79
N SER A 136 0.98 -13.38 -20.02
CA SER A 136 0.99 -14.02 -18.70
C SER A 136 0.53 -13.11 -17.56
N PHE A 137 0.54 -11.78 -17.75
CA PHE A 137 0.10 -10.81 -16.74
C PHE A 137 -1.23 -10.15 -17.16
N PRO A 138 -2.38 -10.69 -16.74
CA PRO A 138 -3.66 -10.21 -17.22
C PRO A 138 -3.95 -8.78 -16.72
N GLU A 139 -4.40 -7.91 -17.63
CA GLU A 139 -4.72 -6.50 -17.32
C GLU A 139 -5.76 -6.41 -16.19
N LEU A 140 -5.43 -5.61 -15.17
CA LEU A 140 -6.34 -5.26 -14.08
C LEU A 140 -7.06 -3.94 -14.39
N PRO A 141 -8.25 -3.70 -13.82
CA PRO A 141 -8.93 -2.42 -13.97
C PRO A 141 -8.05 -1.24 -13.56
N GLU A 142 -8.24 -0.10 -14.20
CA GLU A 142 -7.50 1.14 -13.92
C GLU A 142 -7.47 1.46 -12.42
N GLY A 143 -6.28 1.71 -11.90
CA GLY A 143 -6.02 2.05 -10.50
C GLY A 143 -5.92 0.85 -9.55
N ILE A 144 -6.15 -0.38 -10.02
CA ILE A 144 -5.91 -1.58 -9.21
C ILE A 144 -4.46 -2.02 -9.37
N VAL A 145 -3.74 -2.08 -8.26
CA VAL A 145 -2.35 -2.54 -8.21
C VAL A 145 -2.23 -3.78 -7.32
N VAL A 146 -1.42 -4.74 -7.75
CA VAL A 146 -1.01 -5.86 -6.89
C VAL A 146 0.04 -5.33 -5.90
N ILE A 147 -0.03 -5.76 -4.65
CA ILE A 147 0.94 -5.41 -3.60
C ILE A 147 1.79 -6.63 -3.21
N GLY A 148 1.20 -7.83 -3.29
CA GLY A 148 1.85 -9.07 -2.89
C GLY A 148 0.86 -10.23 -2.74
N LYS A 149 1.33 -11.34 -2.17
CA LYS A 149 0.53 -12.46 -1.68
C LYS A 149 0.67 -12.58 -0.16
N GLY A 150 -0.38 -13.07 0.48
CA GLY A 150 -0.39 -13.30 1.92
C GLY A 150 -1.41 -14.36 2.33
N VAL A 151 -1.36 -14.73 3.60
CA VAL A 151 -2.26 -15.73 4.20
C VAL A 151 -3.22 -15.06 5.16
N MET A 152 -4.51 -15.21 4.91
CA MET A 152 -5.57 -14.70 5.77
C MET A 152 -5.44 -15.28 7.19
N GLN A 153 -5.50 -14.42 8.21
CA GLN A 153 -5.43 -14.82 9.62
C GLN A 153 -6.80 -14.88 10.29
N VAL A 154 -7.83 -14.41 9.59
CA VAL A 154 -9.21 -14.34 10.05
C VAL A 154 -10.16 -14.65 8.90
N ASP A 155 -11.39 -15.05 9.21
CA ASP A 155 -12.44 -15.19 8.20
C ASP A 155 -12.96 -13.83 7.76
N ARG A 156 -13.60 -13.78 6.56
CA ARG A 156 -14.21 -12.57 6.02
C ARG A 156 -15.12 -11.86 7.01
N ARG A 157 -15.95 -12.61 7.76
CA ARG A 157 -16.87 -12.01 8.74
C ARG A 157 -16.10 -11.16 9.75
N VAL A 158 -15.04 -11.71 10.33
CA VAL A 158 -14.20 -11.01 11.32
C VAL A 158 -13.43 -9.86 10.67
N ALA A 159 -12.84 -10.09 9.50
CA ALA A 159 -12.10 -9.06 8.75
C ALA A 159 -12.93 -7.79 8.49
N MET A 160 -14.24 -7.94 8.28
CA MET A 160 -15.13 -6.82 7.95
C MET A 160 -15.82 -6.20 9.18
N SER A 161 -15.93 -6.92 10.30
CA SER A 161 -16.66 -6.45 11.49
C SER A 161 -15.77 -6.04 12.67
N ALA A 162 -14.58 -6.61 12.82
CA ALA A 162 -13.69 -6.30 13.93
C ALA A 162 -13.02 -4.93 13.76
N LYS A 163 -12.64 -4.31 14.88
CA LYS A 163 -12.00 -2.99 14.89
C LYS A 163 -10.48 -3.04 14.80
N GLU A 164 -9.88 -4.15 15.21
CA GLU A 164 -8.43 -4.33 15.30
C GLU A 164 -8.06 -5.80 15.15
N GLY A 165 -6.76 -6.06 15.00
CA GLY A 165 -6.18 -7.40 14.89
C GLY A 165 -5.47 -7.65 13.56
N LEU A 166 -4.69 -8.73 13.52
CA LEU A 166 -3.95 -9.17 12.35
C LEU A 166 -4.91 -9.78 11.33
N GLY A 167 -4.97 -9.21 10.12
CA GLY A 167 -5.89 -9.63 9.06
C GLY A 167 -5.26 -10.62 8.10
N CYS A 168 -4.03 -10.34 7.65
CA CYS A 168 -3.30 -11.16 6.72
C CYS A 168 -1.78 -11.00 6.94
N VAL A 169 -1.07 -12.14 6.97
CA VAL A 169 0.39 -12.18 7.02
C VAL A 169 0.92 -12.19 5.60
N MET A 170 1.78 -11.23 5.26
CA MET A 170 2.37 -11.16 3.93
C MET A 170 3.42 -12.26 3.76
N THR A 171 3.33 -13.03 2.68
CA THR A 171 4.26 -14.13 2.36
C THR A 171 5.15 -13.79 1.16
N GLN A 172 4.66 -12.95 0.25
CA GLN A 172 5.41 -12.41 -0.87
C GLN A 172 5.03 -10.95 -1.04
N CYS A 173 6.00 -10.04 -0.98
CA CYS A 173 5.80 -8.62 -1.24
C CYS A 173 6.56 -8.23 -2.50
N ILE A 174 6.04 -7.26 -3.25
CA ILE A 174 6.76 -6.67 -4.39
C ILE A 174 8.08 -6.07 -3.91
N PHE A 175 8.07 -5.36 -2.77
CA PHE A 175 9.27 -4.84 -2.11
C PHE A 175 9.56 -5.66 -0.84
N ARG A 176 10.77 -6.21 -0.74
CA ARG A 176 11.23 -6.97 0.43
C ARG A 176 11.82 -6.03 1.49
N ALA A 177 10.97 -5.23 2.13
CA ALA A 177 11.33 -4.50 3.34
C ALA A 177 11.07 -5.35 4.60
N PRO A 178 11.97 -5.35 5.59
CA PRO A 178 11.70 -6.02 6.86
C PRO A 178 10.60 -5.30 7.66
N PRO A 179 9.80 -6.02 8.46
CA PRO A 179 8.93 -5.39 9.44
C PRO A 179 9.79 -4.72 10.52
N LEU A 180 9.61 -3.41 10.71
CA LEU A 180 10.38 -2.62 11.70
C LEU A 180 9.58 -2.28 12.97
N ASN A 181 8.35 -2.78 13.09
CA ASN A 181 7.53 -2.53 14.27
C ASN A 181 8.16 -3.16 15.52
N GLY A 182 8.33 -2.38 16.58
CA GLY A 182 8.89 -2.84 17.85
C GLY A 182 10.37 -3.22 17.78
N LEU A 183 11.11 -2.72 16.78
CA LEU A 183 12.55 -2.94 16.69
C LEU A 183 13.28 -2.21 17.84
N LEU A 184 13.91 -2.97 18.73
CA LEU A 184 14.67 -2.47 19.89
C LEU A 184 13.97 -1.31 20.63
N PRO A 185 12.81 -1.57 21.28
CA PRO A 185 12.00 -0.52 21.89
C PRO A 185 12.82 0.31 22.90
N GLY A 186 12.73 1.63 22.79
CA GLY A 186 13.48 2.56 23.63
C GLY A 186 14.93 2.82 23.20
N LEU A 187 15.46 2.05 22.23
CA LEU A 187 16.79 2.25 21.68
C LEU A 187 16.76 2.71 20.22
N MET A 188 15.72 2.34 19.46
CA MET A 188 15.56 2.75 18.06
C MET A 188 14.18 3.33 17.81
N TYR A 189 14.13 4.25 16.85
CA TYR A 189 12.89 4.82 16.32
C TYR A 189 12.96 4.82 14.79
N VAL A 190 11.92 4.33 14.13
CA VAL A 190 11.86 4.29 12.67
C VAL A 190 11.48 5.67 12.18
N GLN A 191 12.44 6.37 11.56
CA GLN A 191 12.24 7.71 11.05
C GLN A 191 12.80 7.82 9.63
N ASN A 192 12.14 8.63 8.79
CA ASN A 192 12.70 8.94 7.47
C ASN A 192 13.95 9.83 7.64
N LEU A 193 14.92 9.70 6.74
CA LEU A 193 16.19 10.42 6.81
C LEU A 193 16.02 11.96 6.90
N PRO A 194 15.15 12.62 6.10
CA PRO A 194 14.90 14.05 6.23
C PRO A 194 14.46 14.48 7.63
N SER A 195 13.59 13.72 8.29
CA SER A 195 13.12 14.02 9.64
C SER A 195 14.22 13.84 10.70
N ILE A 196 15.15 12.90 10.51
CA ILE A 196 16.35 12.80 11.37
C ILE A 196 17.21 14.05 11.20
N VAL A 197 17.46 14.46 9.95
CA VAL A 197 18.28 15.64 9.61
C VAL A 197 17.74 16.92 10.27
N VAL A 198 16.43 17.08 10.42
CA VAL A 198 15.83 18.25 11.11
C VAL A 198 16.40 18.42 12.53
N GLY A 199 16.51 17.34 13.30
CA GLY A 199 17.06 17.40 14.66
C GLY A 199 18.54 17.79 14.69
N HIS A 200 19.32 17.30 13.73
CA HIS A 200 20.75 17.64 13.57
C HIS A 200 20.95 19.09 13.11
N VAL A 201 20.08 19.59 12.23
CA VAL A 201 20.13 20.98 11.74
C VAL A 201 19.71 21.98 12.83
N LEU A 202 18.77 21.60 13.69
CA LEU A 202 18.37 22.42 14.84
C LEU A 202 19.51 22.58 15.86
N ASP A 203 20.40 21.59 15.95
CA ASP A 203 21.60 21.55 16.81
C ASP A 203 21.34 22.00 18.28
N PRO A 204 20.38 21.37 18.97
CA PRO A 204 20.01 21.78 20.32
C PRO A 204 21.14 21.59 21.33
N GLN A 205 21.46 22.63 22.09
CA GLN A 205 22.54 22.60 23.09
C GLN A 205 22.03 22.30 24.51
N PRO A 206 22.83 21.66 25.38
CA PRO A 206 22.47 21.46 26.78
C PRO A 206 22.15 22.78 27.49
N GLY A 207 20.97 22.84 28.11
CA GLY A 207 20.48 24.04 28.83
C GLY A 207 19.59 24.96 27.99
N GLU A 208 19.44 24.70 26.70
CA GLU A 208 18.51 25.47 25.86
C GLU A 208 17.05 25.13 26.12
N ARG A 209 16.18 26.09 25.83
CA ARG A 209 14.72 25.91 25.85
C ARG A 209 14.23 25.80 24.42
N ILE A 210 13.72 24.63 24.08
CA ILE A 210 13.25 24.30 22.73
C ILE A 210 11.73 24.10 22.77
N LEU A 211 11.05 24.58 21.74
CA LEU A 211 9.61 24.40 21.57
C LEU A 211 9.35 23.72 20.23
N ASP A 212 8.82 22.51 20.27
CA ASP A 212 8.19 21.88 19.12
C ASP A 212 6.67 22.14 19.20
N MET A 213 6.17 22.98 18.29
CA MET A 213 4.75 23.34 18.24
C MET A 213 3.87 22.22 17.64
N CYS A 214 4.46 21.20 17.00
CA CYS A 214 3.74 20.17 16.25
C CYS A 214 4.35 18.76 16.48
N ALA A 215 4.52 18.39 17.74
CA ALA A 215 5.25 17.17 18.16
C ALA A 215 4.46 15.84 18.11
N SER A 216 3.31 15.79 17.42
CA SER A 216 2.55 14.53 17.33
C SER A 216 3.27 13.54 16.40
N PRO A 217 3.33 12.24 16.75
CA PRO A 217 3.88 11.20 15.88
C PRO A 217 2.97 10.86 14.70
#